data_AF-A0A0G1L7S2-F1
#
_entry.id   AF-A0A0G1L7S2-F1
#
_cell.length_a   1.000
_cell.length_b   1.000
_cell.length_c   1.000
_cell.angle_alpha   90.00
_cell.angle_beta   90.00
_cell.angle_gamma   90.00
#
_symmetry.space_group_name_H-M   'P 1'
#
loop_
_entity.id
_entity.type
_entity.pdbx_description
1 polymer ?
#
loop_
_entity_poly.entity_id
_entity_poly.type
_entity_poly.pdbx_seq_one_letter_code
_entity_poly.pdbx_strand_id
1 'polypeptide(L)'
;MKDLAPLFRIDRIRNWKATKEQAWRDAEDYYEQILKEMKKTLVHLVYLCAPLKPTKEKLIQDHVAQAIKAASQILGTEYNGKRIILFIPHLHVFSIYNEIVYPMVRERAIKFNDRLIQKYFHTLIIIGERISGGMASEIKQARKNGTEIVKMKDFKKQLKNLPDAEKAKENYQRMVRLHNKIHGSDFSIK
;
A
#
# COMPACT_ATOMS: atom_id res chain seq x y z
N MET A 1 -6.58 -13.95 -0.11
CA MET A 1 -5.21 -13.59 0.36
C MET A 1 -4.14 -13.77 -0.70
N LYS A 2 -4.37 -14.51 -1.80
CA LYS A 2 -3.42 -14.56 -2.93
C LYS A 2 -3.28 -13.22 -3.68
N ASP A 3 -4.23 -12.29 -3.47
CA ASP A 3 -4.29 -10.93 -4.07
C ASP A 3 -3.60 -9.83 -3.24
N LEU A 4 -3.10 -10.17 -2.04
CA LEU A 4 -2.40 -9.26 -1.15
C LEU A 4 -1.04 -9.88 -0.87
N ALA A 5 0.05 -9.14 -1.12
CA ALA A 5 1.37 -9.60 -0.69
C ALA A 5 1.36 -9.74 0.84
N PRO A 6 1.73 -10.91 1.42
CA PRO A 6 1.68 -11.11 2.86
C PRO A 6 2.71 -10.21 3.56
N LEU A 7 2.21 -9.37 4.46
CA LEU A 7 3.00 -8.33 5.14
C LEU A 7 3.45 -8.86 6.50
N PHE A 8 4.73 -8.64 6.78
CA PHE A 8 5.47 -9.04 7.99
C PHE A 8 4.61 -9.16 9.26
N ARG A 9 4.73 -10.29 9.97
CA ARG A 9 4.03 -10.56 11.23
C ARG A 9 4.69 -9.80 12.39
N ILE A 10 3.94 -8.92 13.04
CA ILE A 10 4.35 -8.13 14.23
C ILE A 10 4.76 -9.02 15.40
N ASP A 11 4.28 -10.25 15.45
CA ASP A 11 4.57 -11.23 16.50
C ASP A 11 6.06 -11.64 16.56
N ARG A 12 6.88 -11.33 15.55
CA ARG A 12 8.35 -11.49 15.60
C ARG A 12 9.11 -10.27 16.12
N ILE A 13 8.41 -9.19 16.51
CA ILE A 13 8.98 -7.89 16.90
C ILE A 13 9.39 -7.82 18.39
N ARG A 14 9.02 -8.80 19.23
CA ARG A 14 9.27 -8.72 20.69
C ARG A 14 10.76 -8.63 21.09
N ASN A 15 11.70 -8.93 20.19
CA ASN A 15 13.15 -8.83 20.42
C ASN A 15 13.84 -7.78 19.53
N TRP A 16 13.27 -6.57 19.42
CA TRP A 16 13.80 -5.46 18.60
C TRP A 16 15.05 -4.74 19.14
N LYS A 17 15.72 -5.29 20.16
CA LYS A 17 16.97 -4.72 20.69
C LYS A 17 18.16 -5.59 20.29
N ALA A 18 18.62 -5.46 19.04
CA ALA A 18 20.03 -5.71 18.69
C ALA A 18 20.48 -5.11 17.35
N THR A 19 19.71 -5.11 16.25
CA THR A 19 20.13 -4.40 15.01
C THR A 19 18.92 -3.98 14.17
N LYS A 20 18.35 -2.80 14.49
CA LYS A 20 17.21 -2.20 13.77
C LYS A 20 17.43 -2.16 12.25
N GLU A 21 18.67 -1.94 11.82
CA GLU A 21 19.04 -1.83 10.41
C GLU A 21 19.02 -3.16 9.65
N GLN A 22 19.39 -4.28 10.27
CA GLN A 22 19.37 -5.59 9.59
C GLN A 22 17.92 -6.03 9.32
N ALA A 23 17.06 -5.94 10.33
CA ALA A 23 15.64 -6.26 10.18
C ALA A 23 14.96 -5.37 9.11
N TRP A 24 15.45 -4.14 8.94
CA TRP A 24 14.99 -3.26 7.88
C TRP A 24 15.42 -3.72 6.49
N ARG A 25 16.70 -4.04 6.31
CA ARG A 25 17.22 -4.57 5.04
C ARG A 25 16.51 -5.86 4.65
N ASP A 26 16.35 -6.78 5.60
CA ASP A 26 15.66 -8.06 5.37
C ASP A 26 14.20 -7.85 4.89
N ALA A 27 13.49 -6.88 5.45
CA ALA A 27 12.14 -6.54 5.02
C ALA A 27 12.12 -5.91 3.63
N GLU A 28 13.01 -4.95 3.35
CA GLU A 28 13.16 -4.31 2.03
C GLU A 28 13.45 -5.35 0.95
N ASP A 29 14.39 -6.27 1.22
CA ASP A 29 14.80 -7.34 0.31
C ASP A 29 13.67 -8.34 0.08
N TYR A 30 12.96 -8.75 1.13
CA TYR A 30 11.80 -9.63 1.02
C TYR A 30 10.70 -9.04 0.13
N TYR A 31 10.37 -7.75 0.32
CA TYR A 31 9.38 -7.07 -0.54
C TYR A 31 9.84 -6.97 -1.98
N GLU A 32 11.12 -6.62 -2.22
CA GLU A 32 11.67 -6.49 -3.56
C GLU A 32 11.69 -7.85 -4.29
N GLN A 33 12.00 -8.95 -3.58
CA GLN A 33 11.92 -10.30 -4.12
C GLN A 33 10.50 -10.69 -4.52
N ILE A 34 9.51 -10.47 -3.63
CA ILE A 34 8.10 -10.76 -3.94
C ILE A 34 7.63 -9.97 -5.17
N LEU A 35 7.92 -8.68 -5.23
CA LEU A 35 7.50 -7.84 -6.36
C LEU A 35 8.20 -8.26 -7.67
N LYS A 36 9.48 -8.65 -7.59
CA LYS A 36 10.23 -9.19 -8.73
C LYS A 36 9.65 -10.50 -9.24
N GLU A 37 9.24 -11.40 -8.36
CA GLU A 37 8.55 -12.64 -8.72
C GLU A 37 7.19 -12.36 -9.35
N MET A 38 6.37 -11.51 -8.72
CA MET A 38 5.06 -11.15 -9.23
C MET A 38 5.16 -10.48 -10.61
N LYS A 39 6.15 -9.61 -10.84
CA LYS A 39 6.35 -8.97 -12.15
C LYS A 39 6.65 -9.96 -13.28
N LYS A 40 7.19 -11.14 -12.97
CA LYS A 40 7.41 -12.23 -13.96
C LYS A 40 6.13 -13.00 -14.28
N THR A 41 5.06 -12.83 -13.50
CA THR A 41 3.77 -13.48 -13.72
C THR A 41 2.82 -12.58 -14.54
N LEU A 42 1.76 -13.15 -15.11
CA LEU A 42 0.72 -12.41 -15.87
C LEU A 42 -0.20 -11.58 -14.96
N VAL A 43 0.38 -10.73 -14.10
CA VAL A 43 -0.34 -9.86 -13.17
C VAL A 43 -0.10 -8.38 -13.47
N HIS A 44 -1.04 -7.54 -13.05
CA HIS A 44 -0.95 -6.08 -13.11
C HIS A 44 -0.72 -5.52 -11.71
N LEU A 45 0.52 -5.13 -11.42
CA LEU A 45 0.91 -4.54 -10.14
C LEU A 45 0.45 -3.08 -10.01
N VAL A 46 -0.33 -2.80 -8.97
CA VAL A 46 -0.93 -1.48 -8.70
C VAL A 46 -0.48 -0.95 -7.34
N TYR A 47 -0.02 0.29 -7.30
CA TYR A 47 0.34 1.01 -6.07
C TYR A 47 -0.75 1.99 -5.66
N LEU A 48 -1.25 1.92 -4.42
CA LEU A 48 -2.18 2.91 -3.87
C LEU A 48 -1.41 4.05 -3.20
N CYS A 49 -1.36 5.20 -3.87
CA CYS A 49 -0.78 6.44 -3.37
C CYS A 49 -1.85 7.19 -2.58
N ALA A 50 -1.74 7.19 -1.25
CA ALA A 50 -2.69 7.86 -0.36
C ALA A 50 -1.95 8.63 0.75
N PRO A 51 -2.56 9.67 1.36
CA PRO A 51 -1.94 10.42 2.44
C PRO A 51 -1.62 9.51 3.64
N LEU A 52 -0.50 9.75 4.31
CA LEU A 52 -0.12 9.07 5.57
C LEU A 52 -0.06 10.01 6.77
N LYS A 53 -0.03 11.33 6.54
CA LYS A 53 -0.04 12.33 7.61
C LYS A 53 -1.45 12.74 7.98
N PRO A 54 -1.72 13.02 9.27
CA PRO A 54 -2.97 13.65 9.65
C PRO A 54 -3.03 15.07 9.07
N THR A 55 -4.24 15.53 8.85
CA THR A 55 -4.56 16.91 8.52
C THR A 55 -5.37 17.53 9.67
N LYS A 56 -5.75 18.80 9.57
CA LYS A 56 -6.68 19.41 10.54
C LYS A 56 -8.05 18.71 10.57
N GLU A 57 -8.43 18.04 9.48
CA GLU A 57 -9.76 17.46 9.27
C GLU A 57 -9.79 15.94 9.39
N LYS A 58 -8.65 15.26 9.24
CA LYS A 58 -8.56 13.79 9.11
C LYS A 58 -7.38 13.25 9.92
N LEU A 59 -7.62 12.22 10.70
CA LEU A 59 -6.59 11.45 11.39
C LEU A 59 -5.92 10.47 10.42
N ILE A 60 -4.83 9.85 10.88
CA ILE A 60 -4.13 8.82 10.09
C ILE A 60 -5.06 7.64 9.80
N GLN A 61 -5.85 7.21 10.78
CA GLN A 61 -6.81 6.12 10.65
C GLN A 61 -7.84 6.39 9.55
N ASP A 62 -8.26 7.64 9.36
CA ASP A 62 -9.19 8.02 8.30
C ASP A 62 -8.55 7.83 6.92
N HIS A 63 -7.27 8.19 6.78
CA HIS A 63 -6.53 7.99 5.54
C HIS A 63 -6.27 6.51 5.25
N VAL A 64 -5.93 5.71 6.28
CA VAL A 64 -5.80 4.24 6.15
C VAL A 64 -7.15 3.64 5.73
N ALA A 65 -8.24 4.02 6.38
CA ALA A 65 -9.58 3.54 6.06
C ALA A 65 -10.00 3.91 4.63
N GLN A 66 -9.65 5.11 4.15
CA GLN A 66 -9.87 5.53 2.77
C GLN A 66 -9.07 4.68 1.77
N ALA A 67 -7.79 4.41 2.05
CA ALA A 67 -6.96 3.54 1.21
C ALA A 67 -7.50 2.10 1.17
N ILE A 68 -7.91 1.55 2.32
CA ILE A 68 -8.52 0.21 2.40
C ILE A 68 -9.87 0.16 1.67
N LYS A 69 -10.72 1.19 1.83
CA LYS A 69 -12.00 1.30 1.12
C LYS A 69 -11.79 1.40 -0.39
N ALA A 70 -10.80 2.15 -0.82
CA ALA A 70 -10.42 2.22 -2.23
C ALA A 70 -9.99 0.84 -2.76
N ALA A 71 -9.11 0.15 -2.03
CA ALA A 71 -8.67 -1.19 -2.39
C ALA A 71 -9.81 -2.22 -2.45
N SER A 72 -10.72 -2.19 -1.48
CA SER A 72 -11.80 -3.18 -1.37
C SER A 72 -12.76 -3.15 -2.54
N GLN A 73 -12.90 -1.99 -3.19
CA GLN A 73 -13.72 -1.77 -4.38
C GLN A 73 -13.13 -2.33 -5.67
N ILE A 74 -11.85 -2.69 -5.67
CA ILE A 74 -11.15 -3.21 -6.85
C ILE A 74 -10.37 -4.49 -6.55
N LEU A 75 -10.60 -5.10 -5.38
CA LEU A 75 -9.95 -6.35 -5.03
C LEU A 75 -10.56 -7.51 -5.83
N GLY A 76 -9.70 -8.31 -6.47
CA GLY A 76 -10.12 -9.45 -7.29
C GLY A 76 -10.52 -9.08 -8.72
N THR A 77 -10.26 -7.85 -9.15
CA THR A 77 -10.55 -7.38 -10.51
C THR A 77 -9.41 -7.67 -11.47
N GLU A 78 -9.68 -7.41 -12.75
CA GLU A 78 -8.72 -7.56 -13.83
C GLU A 78 -8.54 -6.26 -14.61
N TYR A 79 -7.33 -6.07 -15.13
CA TYR A 79 -6.95 -5.00 -16.04
C TYR A 79 -6.32 -5.62 -17.29
N ASN A 80 -6.91 -5.38 -18.47
CA ASN A 80 -6.44 -5.95 -19.74
C ASN A 80 -6.17 -7.47 -19.69
N GLY A 81 -7.08 -8.22 -19.05
CA GLY A 81 -6.99 -9.69 -18.89
C GLY A 81 -5.93 -10.16 -17.90
N LYS A 82 -5.26 -9.25 -17.18
CA LYS A 82 -4.33 -9.57 -16.10
C LYS A 82 -4.99 -9.36 -14.76
N ARG A 83 -4.77 -10.29 -13.83
CA ARG A 83 -5.19 -10.14 -12.43
C ARG A 83 -4.48 -8.95 -11.80
N ILE A 84 -5.22 -8.10 -11.09
CA ILE A 84 -4.64 -6.99 -10.34
C ILE A 84 -4.09 -7.48 -8.99
N ILE A 85 -2.88 -7.05 -8.65
CA ILE A 85 -2.33 -7.18 -7.30
C ILE A 85 -2.14 -5.79 -6.72
N LEU A 86 -2.73 -5.55 -5.55
CA LEU A 86 -2.73 -4.25 -4.89
C LEU A 86 -1.59 -4.17 -3.87
N PHE A 87 -0.86 -3.06 -3.92
CA PHE A 87 0.07 -2.66 -2.88
C PHE A 87 -0.48 -1.43 -2.17
N ILE A 88 -0.68 -1.55 -0.86
CA ILE A 88 -1.35 -0.54 -0.03
C ILE A 88 -0.38 -0.17 1.07
N PRO A 89 0.49 0.85 0.91
CA PRO A 89 1.57 1.17 1.85
C PRO A 89 1.15 1.16 3.32
N HIS A 90 -0.07 1.60 3.59
CA HIS A 90 -0.70 1.63 4.91
C HIS A 90 -0.91 0.27 5.57
N LEU A 91 -0.97 -0.83 4.83
CA LEU A 91 -1.04 -2.17 5.43
C LEU A 91 0.35 -2.72 5.77
N HIS A 92 1.42 -2.08 5.29
CA HIS A 92 2.78 -2.53 5.55
C HIS A 92 3.24 -1.98 6.89
N VAL A 93 3.67 -2.90 7.77
CA VAL A 93 4.31 -2.56 9.06
C VAL A 93 5.37 -1.48 8.88
N PHE A 94 6.12 -1.54 7.77
CA PHE A 94 7.23 -0.65 7.50
C PHE A 94 6.84 0.82 7.36
N SER A 95 5.86 1.17 6.51
CA SER A 95 5.57 2.58 6.21
C SER A 95 4.89 3.29 7.39
N ILE A 96 3.90 2.66 8.03
CA ILE A 96 3.19 3.26 9.18
C ILE A 96 4.12 3.37 10.40
N TYR A 97 4.84 2.30 10.71
CA TYR A 97 5.68 2.27 11.91
C TYR A 97 6.89 3.20 11.78
N ASN A 98 7.49 3.31 10.58
CA ASN A 98 8.61 4.23 10.35
C ASN A 98 8.18 5.70 10.29
N GLU A 99 7.06 6.04 9.65
CA GLU A 99 6.65 7.44 9.57
C GLU A 99 6.13 8.00 10.90
N ILE A 100 5.51 7.16 11.73
CA ILE A 100 4.83 7.60 12.94
C ILE A 100 5.66 7.31 14.20
N VAL A 101 6.24 6.11 14.32
CA VAL A 101 6.95 5.69 15.54
C VAL A 101 8.44 6.05 15.48
N TYR A 102 9.04 6.08 14.27
CA TYR A 102 10.47 6.39 14.09
C TYR A 102 10.75 7.43 12.99
N PRO A 103 10.41 8.72 13.20
CA PRO A 103 10.51 9.76 12.15
C PRO A 103 11.89 9.87 11.49
N MET A 104 12.96 9.51 12.22
CA MET A 104 14.35 9.47 11.71
C MET A 104 14.57 8.52 10.53
N VAL A 105 13.72 7.52 10.30
CA VAL A 105 13.82 6.60 9.15
C VAL A 105 12.83 6.91 8.03
N ARG A 106 12.15 8.04 8.11
CA ARG A 106 11.18 8.47 7.10
C ARG A 106 11.79 8.64 5.72
N GLU A 107 12.95 9.28 5.62
CA GLU A 107 13.62 9.45 4.33
C GLU A 107 13.96 8.11 3.68
N ARG A 108 14.31 7.10 4.48
CA ARG A 108 14.56 5.74 3.99
C ARG A 108 13.28 5.09 3.47
N ALA A 109 12.16 5.23 4.18
CA ALA A 109 10.86 4.74 3.72
C ALA A 109 10.42 5.39 2.40
N ILE A 110 10.63 6.70 2.25
CA ILE A 110 10.36 7.42 0.99
C ILE A 110 11.25 6.87 -0.13
N LYS A 111 12.57 6.77 0.09
CA LYS A 111 13.52 6.23 -0.90
C LYS A 111 13.17 4.79 -1.30
N PHE A 112 12.73 3.98 -0.34
CA PHE A 112 12.30 2.61 -0.59
C PHE A 112 11.03 2.57 -1.46
N ASN A 113 9.98 3.33 -1.10
CA ASN A 113 8.76 3.42 -1.90
C ASN A 113 9.06 3.93 -3.33
N ASP A 114 9.88 4.97 -3.46
CA ASP A 114 10.29 5.51 -4.76
C ASP A 114 11.04 4.46 -5.61
N ARG A 115 11.92 3.67 -4.99
CA ARG A 115 12.61 2.54 -5.64
C ARG A 115 11.62 1.48 -6.12
N LEU A 116 10.62 1.15 -5.30
CA LEU A 116 9.62 0.15 -5.67
C LEU A 116 8.71 0.63 -6.81
N ILE A 117 8.21 1.87 -6.73
CA ILE A 117 7.40 2.53 -7.78
C ILE A 117 8.15 2.53 -9.10
N GLN A 118 9.42 2.90 -9.09
CA GLN A 118 10.26 2.94 -10.28
C GLN A 118 10.39 1.60 -10.98
N LYS A 119 10.56 0.52 -10.20
CA LYS A 119 10.99 -0.76 -10.76
C LYS A 119 9.83 -1.71 -11.03
N TYR A 120 8.76 -1.69 -10.25
CA TYR A 120 7.82 -2.81 -10.20
C TYR A 120 6.40 -2.49 -10.63
N PHE A 121 5.90 -1.29 -10.34
CA PHE A 121 4.48 -0.98 -10.51
C PHE A 121 4.13 -0.50 -11.92
N HIS A 122 2.98 -0.96 -12.42
CA HIS A 122 2.46 -0.58 -13.72
C HIS A 122 1.55 0.65 -13.62
N THR A 123 0.75 0.72 -12.56
CA THR A 123 -0.18 1.82 -12.29
C THR A 123 -0.03 2.31 -10.85
N LEU A 124 -0.04 3.62 -10.68
CA LEU A 124 -0.15 4.32 -9.40
C LEU A 124 -1.53 4.99 -9.33
N ILE A 125 -2.34 4.58 -8.36
CA ILE A 125 -3.67 5.14 -8.14
C ILE A 125 -3.60 6.22 -7.06
N ILE A 126 -4.05 7.43 -7.40
CA ILE A 126 -4.15 8.54 -6.47
C ILE A 126 -5.44 8.41 -5.65
N ILE A 127 -5.31 8.34 -4.34
CA ILE A 127 -6.38 8.32 -3.35
C ILE A 127 -6.30 9.57 -2.47
N GLY A 128 -7.44 10.18 -2.18
CA GLY A 128 -7.54 11.37 -1.35
C GLY A 128 -7.87 12.64 -2.13
N GLU A 129 -8.32 13.66 -1.40
CA GLU A 129 -8.77 14.94 -1.98
C GLU A 129 -7.61 15.88 -2.31
N ARG A 130 -6.49 15.76 -1.58
CA ARG A 130 -5.31 16.62 -1.73
C ARG A 130 -4.06 15.75 -1.84
N ILE A 131 -3.13 16.19 -2.69
CA ILE A 131 -1.82 15.56 -2.83
C ILE A 131 -0.94 16.02 -1.67
N SER A 132 -0.54 15.10 -0.81
CA SER A 132 0.44 15.38 0.26
C SER A 132 1.86 15.47 -0.30
N GLY A 133 2.81 16.02 0.47
CA GLY A 133 4.21 16.09 0.05
C GLY A 133 4.84 14.72 -0.24
N GLY A 134 4.47 13.68 0.52
CA GLY A 134 4.91 12.30 0.26
C GLY A 134 4.37 11.77 -1.07
N MET A 135 3.07 11.97 -1.31
CA MET A 135 2.43 11.60 -2.56
C MET A 135 3.02 12.35 -3.76
N ALA A 136 3.42 13.61 -3.59
CA ALA A 136 4.05 14.39 -4.66
C ALA A 136 5.38 13.75 -5.12
N SER A 137 6.17 13.20 -4.18
CA SER A 137 7.40 12.44 -4.50
C SER A 137 7.06 11.18 -5.30
N GLU A 138 6.11 10.39 -4.79
CA GLU A 138 5.68 9.13 -5.42
C GLU A 138 5.14 9.37 -6.84
N ILE A 139 4.32 10.42 -7.02
CA ILE A 139 3.77 10.83 -8.32
C ILE A 139 4.89 11.29 -9.26
N LYS A 140 5.85 12.09 -8.79
CA LYS A 140 6.98 12.54 -9.59
C LYS A 140 7.80 11.33 -10.07
N GLN A 141 8.03 10.36 -9.19
CA GLN A 141 8.79 9.16 -9.52
C GLN A 141 8.03 8.25 -10.51
N ALA A 142 6.73 8.07 -10.33
CA ALA A 142 5.89 7.34 -11.29
C ALA A 142 5.95 7.96 -12.69
N ARG A 143 5.86 9.31 -12.79
CA ARG A 143 5.95 10.02 -14.09
C ARG A 143 7.27 9.77 -14.80
N LYS A 144 8.38 9.83 -14.05
CA LYS A 144 9.74 9.64 -14.61
C LYS A 144 9.92 8.27 -15.26
N ASN A 145 9.19 7.26 -14.79
CA ASN A 145 9.35 5.86 -15.21
C ASN A 145 8.23 5.36 -16.14
N GLY A 146 7.34 6.26 -16.60
CA GLY A 146 6.23 5.88 -17.47
C GLY A 146 5.16 5.02 -16.78
N THR A 147 5.15 4.96 -15.45
CA THR A 147 4.07 4.33 -14.68
C THR A 147 2.77 5.11 -14.93
N GLU A 148 1.67 4.42 -15.24
CA GLU A 148 0.37 5.06 -15.40
C GLU A 148 -0.05 5.70 -14.08
N ILE A 149 -0.50 6.97 -14.12
CA ILE A 149 -0.98 7.67 -12.92
C ILE A 149 -2.43 8.04 -13.15
N VAL A 150 -3.31 7.53 -12.29
CA VAL A 150 -4.75 7.61 -12.50
C VAL A 150 -5.49 7.81 -11.18
N LYS A 151 -6.64 8.48 -11.23
CA LYS A 151 -7.53 8.57 -10.07
C LYS A 151 -8.38 7.30 -9.99
N MET A 152 -8.73 6.86 -8.77
CA MET A 152 -9.52 5.64 -8.58
C MET A 152 -10.81 5.59 -9.43
N LYS A 153 -11.55 6.71 -9.52
CA LYS A 153 -12.78 6.79 -10.32
C LYS A 153 -12.55 6.42 -11.78
N ASP A 154 -11.44 6.85 -12.36
CA ASP A 154 -11.13 6.62 -13.77
C ASP A 154 -10.50 5.26 -13.99
N PHE A 155 -9.69 4.77 -13.04
CA PHE A 155 -9.15 3.42 -13.10
C PHE A 155 -10.27 2.37 -13.10
N LYS A 156 -11.29 2.53 -12.24
CA LYS A 156 -12.44 1.61 -12.18
C LYS A 156 -13.16 1.43 -13.51
N LYS A 157 -13.20 2.46 -14.37
CA LYS A 157 -13.82 2.36 -15.70
C LYS A 157 -13.09 1.41 -16.64
N GLN A 158 -11.81 1.14 -16.36
CA GLN A 158 -10.96 0.25 -17.16
C GLN A 158 -10.96 -1.19 -16.64
N LEU A 159 -11.59 -1.46 -15.50
CA LEU A 159 -11.54 -2.76 -14.82
C LEU A 159 -12.68 -3.68 -15.25
N LYS A 160 -12.36 -4.97 -15.30
CA LYS A 160 -13.37 -6.04 -15.41
C LYS A 160 -13.59 -6.70 -14.05
N ASN A 161 -14.76 -7.33 -13.90
CA ASN A 161 -15.14 -8.09 -12.70
C ASN A 161 -15.10 -7.26 -11.41
N LEU A 162 -15.54 -5.99 -11.48
CA LEU A 162 -15.67 -5.15 -10.30
C LEU A 162 -16.58 -5.82 -9.25
N PRO A 163 -16.18 -5.86 -7.96
CA PRO A 163 -17.03 -6.38 -6.91
C PRO A 163 -18.31 -5.53 -6.79
N ASP A 164 -19.44 -6.20 -6.57
CA ASP A 164 -20.66 -5.54 -6.15
C ASP A 164 -20.52 -4.92 -4.75
N ALA A 165 -21.55 -4.21 -4.30
CA ALA A 165 -21.53 -3.48 -3.04
C ALA A 165 -21.31 -4.40 -1.82
N GLU A 166 -21.95 -5.57 -1.80
CA GLU A 166 -21.81 -6.55 -0.73
C GLU A 166 -20.40 -7.13 -0.71
N LYS A 167 -19.86 -7.51 -1.86
CA LYS A 167 -18.50 -8.03 -1.96
C LYS A 167 -17.44 -7.00 -1.59
N ALA A 168 -17.62 -5.75 -2.01
CA ALA A 168 -16.72 -4.66 -1.64
C ALA A 168 -16.74 -4.39 -0.13
N LYS A 169 -17.91 -4.54 0.52
CA LYS A 169 -18.07 -4.45 1.98
C LYS A 169 -17.39 -5.61 2.71
N GLU A 170 -17.55 -6.85 2.24
CA GLU A 170 -16.82 -8.01 2.78
C GLU A 170 -15.30 -7.81 2.68
N ASN A 171 -14.83 -7.37 1.51
CA ASN A 171 -13.41 -7.09 1.26
C ASN A 171 -12.89 -6.03 2.22
N TYR A 172 -13.65 -4.95 2.43
CA TYR A 172 -13.30 -3.88 3.36
C TYR A 172 -13.12 -4.41 4.79
N GLN A 173 -14.13 -5.14 5.30
CA GLN A 173 -14.08 -5.72 6.64
C GLN A 173 -12.93 -6.71 6.82
N ARG A 174 -12.59 -7.49 5.78
CA ARG A 174 -11.45 -8.40 5.80
C ARG A 174 -10.12 -7.65 5.87
N MET A 175 -9.96 -6.59 5.07
CA MET A 175 -8.75 -5.77 5.07
C MET A 175 -8.58 -4.98 6.38
N VAL A 176 -9.65 -4.43 6.95
CA VAL A 176 -9.63 -3.77 8.27
C VAL A 176 -9.21 -4.75 9.37
N ARG A 177 -9.79 -5.97 9.38
CA ARG A 177 -9.38 -7.01 10.33
C ARG A 177 -7.90 -7.38 10.20
N LEU A 178 -7.39 -7.46 8.97
CA LEU A 178 -5.97 -7.71 8.71
C LEU A 178 -5.10 -6.55 9.23
N HIS A 179 -5.46 -5.31 8.89
CA HIS A 179 -4.79 -4.11 9.37
C HIS A 179 -4.72 -4.09 10.91
N ASN A 180 -5.85 -4.23 11.59
CA ASN A 180 -5.92 -4.17 13.05
C ASN A 180 -5.16 -5.33 13.71
N LYS A 181 -5.17 -6.52 13.08
CA LYS A 181 -4.35 -7.66 13.54
C LYS A 181 -2.85 -7.38 13.42
N ILE A 182 -2.44 -6.71 12.34
CA ILE A 182 -1.04 -6.34 12.13
C ILE A 182 -0.67 -5.25 13.11
N HIS A 183 -1.31 -4.07 13.08
CA HIS A 183 -0.85 -2.87 13.77
C HIS A 183 -1.31 -2.72 15.23
N GLY A 184 -2.21 -3.58 15.72
CA GLY A 184 -2.70 -3.52 17.10
C GLY A 184 -3.66 -2.35 17.35
N SER A 185 -3.86 -2.02 18.64
CA SER A 185 -4.82 -1.01 19.10
C SER A 185 -4.45 0.42 18.70
N ASP A 186 -3.16 0.73 18.59
CA ASP A 186 -2.68 2.11 18.45
C ASP A 186 -3.06 2.74 17.10
N PHE A 187 -3.28 1.89 16.09
CA PHE A 187 -3.67 2.32 14.74
C PHE A 187 -5.03 1.77 14.32
N SER A 188 -5.79 1.15 15.24
CA SER A 188 -6.99 0.42 14.87
C SER A 188 -8.01 1.31 14.16
N ILE A 189 -8.52 0.84 13.02
CA ILE A 189 -9.68 1.42 12.37
C ILE A 189 -10.92 0.86 13.09
N LYS A 190 -11.82 1.77 13.49
CA LYS A 190 -13.10 1.44 14.12
C LYS A 190 -14.15 1.06 13.07
#